data_AF-A0A844EPH5-F1
#
_entry.id   AF-A0A844EPH5-F1
#
_cell.length_a   1.000
_cell.length_b   1.000
_cell.length_c   1.000
_cell.angle_alpha   90.00
_cell.angle_beta   90.00
_cell.angle_gamma   90.00
#
_symmetry.space_group_name_H-M   'P 1'
#
loop_
_entity.id
_entity.type
_entity.pdbx_description
1 polymer ?
#
loop_
_entity_poly.entity_id
_entity_poly.type
_entity_poly.pdbx_seq_one_letter_code
_entity_poly.pdbx_strand_id
1 'polypeptide(L)' 'PGDDIPVLRGSALKALEGDKEQEQVILDLMDVVDEYIPTPERDDSKPFLMPVEDVFTITGRGTVASGRIDRGTVKVG' A
#
# COMPACT_ATOMS: atom_id res chain seq x y z
N PRO A 1 -14.91 -18.32 9.13
CA PRO A 1 -14.13 -17.06 9.08
C PRO A 1 -14.66 -15.99 8.10
N GLY A 2 -15.90 -16.11 7.59
CA GLY A 2 -16.49 -15.10 6.68
C GLY A 2 -17.43 -14.11 7.36
N ASP A 3 -17.95 -14.44 8.55
CA ASP A 3 -19.00 -13.67 9.21
C ASP A 3 -18.48 -12.39 9.89
N ASP A 4 -17.18 -12.36 10.23
CA ASP A 4 -16.52 -11.25 10.92
C ASP A 4 -15.73 -10.34 9.96
N ILE A 5 -15.89 -10.50 8.64
CA ILE A 5 -15.23 -9.65 7.65
C ILE A 5 -16.09 -8.39 7.44
N PRO A 6 -15.55 -7.18 7.68
CA PRO A 6 -16.31 -5.96 7.46
C PRO A 6 -16.59 -5.76 5.97
N VAL A 7 -17.83 -5.44 5.63
CA VAL A 7 -18.28 -5.18 4.26
C VAL A 7 -19.03 -3.85 4.22
N LEU A 8 -18.45 -2.86 3.56
CA LEU A 8 -19.07 -1.56 3.33
C LEU A 8 -19.72 -1.54 1.95
N ARG A 9 -20.87 -0.86 1.84
CA ARG A 9 -21.60 -0.71 0.58
C ARG A 9 -21.46 0.73 0.10
N GLY A 10 -20.87 0.91 -1.07
CA GLY A 10 -20.71 2.22 -1.69
C GLY A 10 -20.42 2.11 -3.20
N SER A 11 -20.14 3.25 -3.82
CA SER A 11 -19.83 3.36 -5.24
C SER A 11 -18.56 4.17 -5.47
N ALA A 12 -17.49 3.48 -5.87
CA ALA A 12 -16.22 4.13 -6.23
C ALA A 12 -16.36 5.09 -7.42
N LEU A 13 -17.23 4.76 -8.39
CA LEU A 13 -17.49 5.61 -9.54
C LEU A 13 -18.10 6.95 -9.11
N LYS A 14 -19.17 6.92 -8.30
CA LYS A 14 -19.82 8.15 -7.82
C LYS A 14 -18.91 8.99 -6.93
N ALA A 15 -18.08 8.35 -6.11
CA ALA A 15 -17.05 9.04 -5.33
C ALA A 15 -16.08 9.80 -6.25
N LEU A 16 -15.63 9.19 -7.36
CA LEU A 16 -14.80 9.86 -8.36
C LEU A 16 -15.53 11.00 -9.10
N GLU A 17 -16.85 10.92 -9.23
CA GLU A 17 -17.71 11.95 -9.81
C GLU A 17 -18.04 13.10 -8.84
N GLY A 18 -17.59 13.02 -7.57
CA GLY A 18 -17.73 14.08 -6.57
C GLY A 18 -18.95 13.96 -5.65
N ASP A 19 -19.63 12.81 -5.63
CA ASP A 19 -20.71 12.52 -4.67
C ASP A 19 -20.15 12.41 -3.25
N LYS A 20 -20.50 13.37 -2.39
CA LYS A 20 -19.97 13.48 -1.02
C LYS A 20 -20.33 12.32 -0.11
N GLU A 21 -21.50 11.70 -0.30
CA GLU A 21 -21.87 10.53 0.50
C GLU A 21 -21.00 9.34 0.12
N GLN A 22 -20.71 9.19 -1.18
CA GLN A 22 -19.90 8.07 -1.67
C GLN A 22 -18.40 8.28 -1.41
N GLU A 23 -17.91 9.52 -1.47
CA GLU A 23 -16.56 9.87 -0.99
C GLU A 23 -16.38 9.47 0.49
N GLN A 24 -17.37 9.76 1.34
CA GLN A 24 -17.31 9.42 2.76
C GLN A 24 -17.23 7.90 2.97
N VAL A 25 -17.97 7.09 2.21
CA VAL A 25 -17.87 5.63 2.30
C VAL A 25 -16.46 5.11 1.97
N ILE A 26 -15.71 5.78 1.09
CA ILE A 26 -14.31 5.41 0.82
C ILE A 26 -13.41 5.77 2.01
N LEU A 27 -13.65 6.90 2.67
CA LEU A 27 -12.92 7.26 3.88
C LEU A 27 -13.21 6.26 5.02
N ASP A 28 -14.49 5.93 5.24
CA ASP A 28 -14.90 4.94 6.23
C ASP A 28 -14.28 3.55 5.93
N LEU A 29 -14.11 3.21 4.64
CA LEU A 29 -13.41 1.99 4.25
C LEU A 29 -11.93 2.03 4.66
N MET A 30 -11.26 3.18 4.54
CA MET A 30 -9.86 3.31 4.97
C MET A 30 -9.74 3.22 6.50
N ASP A 31 -10.67 3.81 7.25
CA ASP A 31 -10.70 3.69 8.71
C ASP A 31 -10.85 2.23 9.14
N VAL A 32 -11.75 1.48 8.49
CA VAL A 32 -11.93 0.05 8.75
C VAL A 32 -10.68 -0.76 8.37
N VAL A 33 -9.96 -0.40 7.31
CA VAL A 33 -8.69 -1.04 6.96
C VAL A 33 -7.67 -0.85 8.08
N ASP A 34 -7.55 0.38 8.59
CA ASP A 34 -6.62 0.71 9.68
C ASP A 34 -6.97 0.00 10.99
N GLU A 35 -8.26 -0.16 11.29
CA GLU A 35 -8.73 -0.86 12.51
C GLU A 35 -8.66 -2.38 12.41
N TYR A 36 -9.03 -2.95 11.25
CA TYR A 36 -9.18 -4.39 11.07
C TYR A 36 -7.87 -5.09 10.69
N ILE A 37 -7.01 -4.44 9.90
CA ILE A 37 -5.76 -5.04 9.43
C ILE A 37 -4.62 -4.58 10.35
N PRO A 38 -4.02 -5.49 11.14
CA PRO A 38 -2.91 -5.12 12.00
C PRO A 38 -1.72 -4.65 11.15
N THR A 39 -1.06 -3.59 11.59
CA THR A 39 0.16 -3.11 10.94
C THR A 39 1.23 -4.21 11.00
N PRO A 40 1.79 -4.64 9.85
CA PRO A 40 2.79 -5.70 9.85
C PRO A 40 4.09 -5.23 10.50
N GLU A 41 4.70 -6.10 11.31
CA GLU A 41 6.03 -5.86 11.87
C GLU A 41 7.07 -5.77 10.74
N ARG A 42 7.97 -4.79 10.84
CA ARG A 42 9.07 -4.59 9.88
C ARG A 42 10.36 -5.02 10.53
N ASP A 43 11.14 -5.83 9.83
CA ASP A 43 12.44 -6.30 10.33
C ASP A 43 13.57 -5.44 9.75
N ASP A 44 13.79 -4.27 10.33
CA ASP A 44 14.80 -3.30 9.91
C ASP A 44 16.22 -3.64 10.40
N SER A 45 16.33 -4.54 11.38
CA SER A 45 17.58 -4.97 12.01
C SER A 45 18.37 -6.00 11.18
N LYS A 46 17.67 -6.76 10.34
CA LYS A 46 18.29 -7.77 9.47
C LYS A 46 19.11 -7.13 8.34
N PRO A 47 20.03 -7.90 7.72
CA PRO A 47 20.69 -7.46 6.49
C PRO A 47 19.67 -7.13 5.39
N PHE A 48 19.93 -6.04 4.67
CA PHE A 48 19.09 -5.55 3.58
C PHE A 48 18.75 -6.67 2.58
N LEU A 49 17.46 -6.79 2.27
CA LEU A 49 16.95 -7.62 1.19
C LEU A 49 15.72 -6.93 0.59
N MET A 50 15.78 -6.73 -0.72
CA MET A 50 14.68 -6.21 -1.53
C MET A 50 14.57 -7.09 -2.77
N PRO A 51 13.47 -7.85 -2.93
CA PRO A 51 13.18 -8.54 -4.18
C PRO A 51 13.02 -7.50 -5.30
N VAL A 52 13.59 -7.79 -6.47
CA VAL A 52 13.42 -6.94 -7.66
C VAL A 52 12.13 -7.34 -8.34
N GLU A 53 11.18 -6.40 -8.41
CA GLU A 53 9.90 -6.55 -9.10
C GLU A 53 9.99 -6.13 -10.57
N ASP A 54 10.69 -5.02 -10.85
CA ASP A 54 10.89 -4.53 -12.21
C ASP A 54 12.21 -3.75 -12.34
N VAL A 55 12.69 -3.58 -13.58
CA VAL A 55 13.94 -2.89 -13.91
C VAL A 55 13.72 -1.90 -15.05
N PHE A 56 14.03 -0.64 -14.78
CA PHE A 56 13.92 0.46 -15.72
C PHE A 56 15.28 0.97 -16.13
N THR A 57 15.41 1.39 -17.39
CA THR A 57 16.53 2.23 -17.84
C THR A 57 16.03 3.65 -18.02
N ILE A 58 16.45 4.57 -17.15
CA ILE A 58 16.03 5.96 -17.17
C ILE A 58 17.17 6.82 -17.70
N THR A 59 16.96 7.49 -18.84
CA THR A 59 17.94 8.40 -19.44
C THR A 59 18.39 9.46 -18.44
N GLY A 60 19.70 9.60 -18.25
CA GLY A 60 20.29 10.56 -17.30
C GLY A 60 20.28 10.12 -15.82
N ARG A 61 19.62 9.01 -15.47
CA ARG A 61 19.60 8.46 -14.09
C ARG A 61 20.22 7.06 -14.00
N GLY A 62 20.24 6.31 -15.10
CA GLY A 62 20.78 4.96 -15.17
C GLY A 62 19.72 3.88 -14.93
N THR A 63 20.18 2.69 -14.55
CA THR A 63 19.30 1.55 -14.25
C THR A 63 18.66 1.70 -12.87
N VAL A 64 17.35 1.54 -12.79
CA VAL A 64 16.57 1.62 -11.56
C VAL A 64 15.81 0.31 -11.38
N ALA A 65 16.11 -0.43 -10.32
CA ALA A 65 15.32 -1.57 -9.89
C ALA A 65 14.25 -1.11 -8.88
N SER A 66 13.01 -1.58 -9.05
CA SER A 66 11.91 -1.35 -8.10
C SER A 66 11.57 -2.61 -7.33
N GLY A 67 11.04 -2.43 -6.12
CA GLY A 67 10.51 -3.49 -5.28
C GLY A 67 10.24 -3.00 -3.87
N ARG A 68 9.50 -3.78 -3.09
CA ARG A 68 9.34 -3.53 -1.66
C ARG A 68 10.55 -4.08 -0.88
N ILE A 69 11.11 -3.28 0.02
CA ILE A 69 12.12 -3.77 0.98
C ILE A 69 11.44 -4.79 1.90
N ASP A 70 11.92 -6.03 1.86
CA ASP A 70 11.40 -7.12 2.69
C ASP A 70 11.98 -7.03 4.11
N ARG A 71 13.28 -6.69 4.21
CA ARG A 71 13.98 -6.52 5.49
C ARG A 71 15.21 -5.63 5.36
N GLY A 72 15.68 -5.15 6.51
CA GLY A 72 16.82 -4.28 6.65
C GLY A 72 16.56 -2.85 6.18
N THR A 73 17.63 -2.07 6.14
CA THR A 73 17.60 -0.67 5.68
C THR A 73 18.68 -0.46 4.62
N VAL A 74 18.38 0.37 3.62
CA VAL A 74 19.36 0.85 2.63
C VAL A 74 19.50 2.37 2.76
N LYS A 75 20.73 2.86 2.67
CA LYS A 75 21.02 4.30 2.58
C LYS A 75 21.56 4.60 1.19
N VAL A 76 21.30 5.80 0.68
CA VAL A 76 22.04 6.30 -0.48
C VAL A 76 23.51 6.36 -0.07
N GLY A 77 24.39 5.89 -0.97
CA GLY A 77 25.84 5.82 -0.74
C GLY A 77 26.44 7.13 -0.25
#